data_AF-A0AAE1JCY9-F1
#
_entry.id   AF-A0AAE1JCY9-F1
#
_cell.length_a   1.000
_cell.length_b   1.000
_cell.length_c   1.000
_cell.angle_alpha   90.00
_cell.angle_beta   90.00
_cell.angle_gamma   90.00
#
_symmetry.space_group_name_H-M   'P 1'
#
loop_
_entity.id
_entity.type
_entity.pdbx_description
1 polymer ?
#
loop_
_entity_poly.entity_id
_entity_poly.type
_entity_poly.pdbx_seq_one_letter_code
_entity_poly.pdbx_strand_id
1 'polypeptide(L)'
;MDPFSAWGNTPLKTVDPEIHDLIEKEKRRQCRGIELIASENFTSFAVMEALGSTLTNKYSEGMPGNRYHGGNEFIDEIENLCRSRALQAFHLDPAK
;
A
#
# COMPACT_ATOMS: atom_id res chain seq x y z
N MET A 1 16.50 18.53 17.79
CA MET A 1 15.74 17.86 16.71
C MET A 1 14.29 18.22 16.92
N ASP A 2 13.54 18.44 15.84
CA ASP A 2 12.11 18.70 15.96
C ASP A 2 11.40 17.50 16.63
N PRO A 3 10.35 17.72 17.43
CA PRO A 3 9.60 16.63 18.04
C PRO A 3 9.07 15.66 16.98
N PHE A 4 9.03 14.36 17.29
CA PHE A 4 8.44 13.37 16.37
C PHE A 4 7.01 13.72 15.97
N SER A 5 6.22 14.29 16.89
CA SER A 5 4.87 14.78 16.60
C SER A 5 4.84 15.87 15.52
N ALA A 6 5.92 16.64 15.36
CA ALA A 6 6.02 17.72 14.37
C ALA A 6 6.35 17.19 12.97
N TRP A 7 7.37 16.34 12.82
CA TRP A 7 7.78 15.85 11.49
C TRP A 7 7.16 14.51 11.10
N GLY A 8 6.78 13.67 12.06
CA GLY A 8 6.33 12.29 11.83
C GLY A 8 4.82 12.04 11.95
N ASN A 9 4.04 12.97 12.53
CA ASN A 9 2.59 12.81 12.70
C ASN A 9 1.75 13.93 12.05
N THR A 10 2.39 15.01 11.61
CA THR A 10 1.68 16.12 10.98
C THR A 10 1.17 15.69 9.59
N PRO A 11 -0.09 15.99 9.22
CA PRO A 11 -0.63 15.61 7.92
C PRO A 11 0.14 16.23 6.75
N LEU A 12 0.16 15.53 5.60
CA LEU A 12 0.84 15.96 4.37
C LEU A 12 0.49 17.40 3.97
N LYS A 13 -0.79 17.79 4.05
CA LYS A 13 -1.24 19.16 3.71
C LYS A 13 -0.51 20.28 4.45
N THR A 14 0.07 19.98 5.61
CA THR A 14 0.79 20.94 6.45
C THR A 14 2.29 20.76 6.33
N VAL A 15 2.79 19.52 6.22
CA VAL A 15 4.22 19.24 6.04
C VAL A 15 4.70 19.65 4.64
N ASP A 16 3.91 19.35 3.61
CA ASP A 16 4.21 19.61 2.20
C ASP A 16 2.91 20.01 1.46
N PRO A 17 2.51 21.29 1.54
CA PRO A 17 1.30 21.79 0.88
C PRO A 17 1.39 21.76 -0.65
N GLU A 18 2.59 21.80 -1.23
CA GLU A 18 2.79 21.78 -2.67
C GLU A 18 2.48 20.41 -3.25
N ILE A 19 3.00 19.33 -2.65
CA ILE A 19 2.67 17.96 -3.04
C ILE A 19 1.19 17.65 -2.78
N HIS A 20 0.64 18.10 -1.66
CA HIS A 20 -0.78 17.94 -1.38
C HIS A 20 -1.67 18.59 -2.46
N ASP A 21 -1.37 19.81 -2.88
CA ASP A 21 -2.12 20.49 -3.94
C ASP A 21 -2.00 19.78 -5.30
N LEU A 22 -0.82 19.25 -5.64
CA LEU A 22 -0.64 18.43 -6.85
C LEU A 22 -1.47 17.15 -6.81
N ILE A 23 -1.55 16.48 -5.66
CA ILE A 23 -2.40 15.28 -5.49
C ILE A 23 -3.88 15.64 -5.66
N GLU A 24 -4.36 16.75 -5.09
CA GLU A 24 -5.76 17.16 -5.25
C GLU A 24 -6.09 17.55 -6.70
N LYS A 25 -5.15 18.18 -7.41
CA LYS A 25 -5.28 18.45 -8.85
C LYS A 25 -5.36 17.16 -9.66
N GLU A 26 -4.54 16.15 -9.36
CA GLU A 26 -4.57 14.85 -10.04
C GLU A 26 -5.86 14.09 -9.75
N LYS A 27 -6.33 14.06 -8.49
CA LYS A 27 -7.64 13.49 -8.13
C LYS A 27 -8.77 14.11 -8.95
N ARG A 28 -8.74 15.44 -9.11
CA ARG A 28 -9.72 16.15 -9.95
C ARG A 28 -9.58 15.79 -11.42
N ARG A 29 -8.38 15.71 -11.96
CA ARG A 29 -8.13 15.32 -13.36
C ARG A 29 -8.75 13.95 -13.64
N GLN A 30 -8.43 12.95 -12.82
CA GLN A 30 -8.89 11.57 -12.94
C GLN A 30 -10.42 11.44 -12.93
N CYS A 31 -11.14 12.25 -12.15
CA CYS A 31 -12.61 12.19 -12.05
C CYS A 31 -13.36 13.21 -12.92
N ARG A 32 -12.65 13.94 -13.78
CA ARG A 32 -13.25 14.92 -14.71
C ARG A 32 -12.90 14.64 -16.17
N GLY A 33 -11.90 13.80 -16.44
CA GLY A 33 -11.62 13.26 -17.77
C GLY A 33 -12.43 12.00 -18.08
N ILE A 34 -12.35 11.57 -19.34
CA ILE A 34 -12.73 10.22 -19.76
C ILE A 34 -11.42 9.46 -19.93
N GLU A 35 -11.07 8.65 -18.95
CA GLU A 35 -9.82 7.90 -18.94
C GLU A 35 -9.96 6.63 -19.77
N LEU A 36 -9.35 6.61 -20.96
CA LEU A 36 -9.49 5.53 -21.96
C LEU A 36 -8.23 4.67 -22.13
N ILE A 37 -7.24 4.85 -21.26
CA ILE A 37 -6.02 4.05 -21.30
C ILE A 37 -6.37 2.64 -20.79
N ALA A 38 -6.28 1.64 -21.67
CA ALA A 38 -6.80 0.29 -21.43
C ALA A 38 -6.16 -0.43 -20.22
N SER A 39 -4.96 -0.04 -19.81
CA SER A 39 -4.24 -0.61 -18.67
C SER A 39 -4.38 0.20 -17.38
N GLU A 40 -5.00 1.38 -17.42
CA GLU A 40 -5.30 2.16 -16.21
C GLU A 40 -6.59 1.67 -15.56
N ASN A 41 -6.72 1.91 -14.26
CA ASN A 41 -7.91 1.56 -13.50
C ASN A 41 -8.02 2.44 -12.24
N PHE A 42 -9.22 2.52 -11.67
CA PHE A 42 -9.46 3.14 -10.38
C PHE A 42 -9.58 2.05 -9.32
N THR A 43 -8.58 1.95 -8.45
CA THR A 43 -8.63 1.00 -7.34
C THR A 43 -9.60 1.45 -6.24
N SER A 44 -9.92 0.53 -5.33
CA SER A 44 -10.79 0.84 -4.18
C SER A 44 -10.06 1.65 -3.11
N PHE A 45 -10.82 2.42 -2.31
CA PHE A 45 -10.27 3.14 -1.16
C PHE A 45 -9.60 2.19 -0.15
N ALA A 46 -10.17 1.01 0.08
CA ALA A 46 -9.60 0.00 0.98
C ALA A 46 -8.20 -0.49 0.54
N VAL A 47 -7.94 -0.57 -0.77
CA VAL A 47 -6.59 -0.90 -1.29
C VAL A 47 -5.61 0.23 -1.00
N MET A 48 -6.03 1.49 -1.16
CA MET A 48 -5.19 2.65 -0.87
C MET A 48 -4.87 2.78 0.63
N GLU A 49 -5.83 2.48 1.52
CA GLU A 49 -5.60 2.47 2.97
C GLU A 49 -4.52 1.45 3.38
N ALA A 50 -4.57 0.24 2.80
CA ALA A 50 -3.54 -0.77 3.04
C ALA A 50 -2.17 -0.35 2.50
N LEU A 51 -2.12 0.26 1.31
CA LEU A 51 -0.88 0.71 0.67
C LEU A 51 -0.20 1.85 1.47
N GLY A 52 -0.98 2.79 2.00
CA GLY A 52 -0.50 3.92 2.81
C GLY A 52 -0.32 3.62 4.30
N SER A 53 -0.15 2.34 4.68
CA SER A 53 -0.09 1.90 6.07
C SER A 53 1.33 1.74 6.61
N THR A 54 1.44 1.44 7.91
CA THR A 54 2.73 1.20 8.59
C THR A 54 3.46 -0.06 8.09
N LEU A 55 2.84 -0.88 7.23
CA LEU A 55 3.49 -2.04 6.62
C LEU A 55 4.76 -1.66 5.85
N THR A 56 4.81 -0.42 5.32
CA THR A 56 5.99 0.11 4.62
C THR A 56 7.26 0.15 5.48
N ASN A 57 7.15 0.11 6.80
CA ASN A 57 8.29 0.23 7.71
C ASN A 57 9.02 -1.10 7.93
N LYS A 58 8.44 -2.24 7.51
CA LYS A 58 8.99 -3.55 7.86
C LYS A 58 9.88 -4.11 6.77
N TYR A 59 11.08 -4.52 7.19
CA TYR A 59 12.01 -5.26 6.36
C TYR A 59 11.79 -6.77 6.53
N SER A 60 11.50 -7.49 5.45
CA SER A 60 11.01 -8.89 5.51
C SER A 60 11.63 -9.78 4.44
N GLU A 61 12.94 -9.66 4.21
CA GLU A 61 13.66 -10.56 3.29
C GLU A 61 13.50 -12.04 3.66
N GLY A 62 13.40 -12.88 2.63
CA GLY A 62 13.09 -14.31 2.75
C GLY A 62 11.61 -14.59 2.50
N MET A 63 11.16 -15.79 2.85
CA MET A 63 9.77 -16.24 2.70
C MET A 63 9.10 -16.33 4.08
N PRO A 64 7.75 -16.33 4.17
CA PRO A 64 7.06 -16.58 5.43
C PRO A 64 7.54 -17.87 6.10
N GLY A 65 7.87 -17.78 7.40
CA GLY A 65 8.47 -18.86 8.18
C GLY A 65 9.97 -19.11 7.94
N ASN A 66 10.59 -18.41 6.98
CA ASN A 66 12.02 -18.49 6.67
C ASN A 66 12.58 -17.11 6.28
N ARG A 67 12.51 -16.17 7.24
CA ARG A 67 12.99 -14.79 7.09
C ARG A 67 14.42 -14.67 7.60
N TYR A 68 15.19 -13.76 6.98
CA TYR A 68 16.52 -13.40 7.47
C TYR A 68 16.48 -12.51 8.72
N HIS A 69 15.36 -11.82 8.95
CA HIS A 69 15.17 -10.85 10.02
C HIS A 69 13.98 -11.23 10.92
N GLY A 70 14.08 -10.90 12.21
CA GLY A 70 12.98 -11.10 13.17
C GLY A 70 11.82 -10.11 13.01
N GLY A 71 10.77 -10.30 13.83
CA GLY A 71 9.63 -9.39 13.93
C GLY A 71 8.64 -9.43 12.75
N ASN A 72 8.60 -10.53 12.00
CA ASN A 72 7.76 -10.68 10.80
C ASN A 72 6.47 -11.48 11.03
N GLU A 73 6.06 -11.71 12.29
CA GLU A 73 4.86 -12.50 12.65
C GLU A 73 3.63 -12.12 11.82
N PHE A 74 3.23 -10.84 11.86
CA PHE A 74 2.07 -10.37 11.11
C PHE A 74 2.33 -10.18 9.61
N ILE A 75 3.57 -9.91 9.19
CA ILE A 75 3.91 -9.81 7.76
C ILE A 75 3.78 -11.18 7.09
N ASP A 76 4.18 -12.23 7.78
CA ASP A 76 4.07 -13.60 7.30
C ASP A 76 2.60 -14.01 7.16
N GLU A 77 1.73 -13.65 8.12
CA GLU A 77 0.28 -13.86 8.00
C GLU A 77 -0.31 -13.11 6.78
N ILE A 78 0.05 -11.84 6.60
CA ILE A 78 -0.41 -11.01 5.48
C ILE A 78 0.05 -11.60 4.13
N GLU A 79 1.32 -12.00 4.02
CA GLU A 79 1.86 -12.56 2.78
C GLU A 79 1.27 -13.94 2.48
N ASN A 80 1.07 -14.79 3.50
CA ASN A 80 0.34 -16.06 3.35
C ASN A 80 -1.10 -15.85 2.87
N LEU A 81 -1.79 -14.87 3.44
CA LEU A 81 -3.15 -14.52 3.04
C LEU A 81 -3.18 -13.98 1.60
N CYS A 82 -2.22 -13.15 1.22
CA CYS A 82 -2.08 -12.63 -0.15
C CYS A 82 -1.88 -13.77 -1.16
N ARG A 83 -0.94 -14.68 -0.90
CA ARG A 83 -0.66 -15.84 -1.77
C ARG A 83 -1.86 -16.78 -1.92
N SER A 84 -2.50 -17.13 -0.81
CA SER A 84 -3.69 -18.00 -0.84
C SER A 84 -4.85 -17.35 -1.59
N ARG A 85 -5.11 -16.06 -1.39
CA ARG A 85 -6.13 -15.31 -2.14
C ARG A 85 -5.79 -15.20 -3.63
N ALA A 86 -4.52 -15.04 -3.98
CA ALA A 86 -4.10 -15.02 -5.38
C ALA A 86 -4.43 -16.34 -6.08
N LEU A 87 -4.09 -17.50 -5.48
CA LEU A 87 -4.44 -18.81 -6.03
C LEU A 87 -5.96 -18.98 -6.15
N GLN A 88 -6.71 -18.60 -5.11
CA GLN A 88 -8.17 -18.67 -5.10
C GLN A 88 -8.81 -17.81 -6.20
N ALA A 89 -8.30 -16.60 -6.42
CA ALA A 89 -8.81 -15.68 -7.44
C ALA A 89 -8.71 -16.24 -8.87
N PHE A 90 -7.72 -17.11 -9.12
CA PHE A 90 -7.52 -17.77 -10.40
C PHE A 90 -7.91 -19.25 -10.40
N HIS A 91 -8.60 -19.72 -9.35
CA HIS A 91 -9.08 -21.10 -9.20
C HIS A 91 -7.97 -22.16 -9.30
N LEU A 92 -6.80 -21.85 -8.76
CA LEU A 92 -5.65 -22.73 -8.75
C LEU A 92 -5.63 -23.61 -7.50
N ASP A 93 -5.21 -24.86 -7.67
CA ASP A 93 -4.99 -25.82 -6.59
C ASP A 93 -3.63 -25.55 -5.93
N PRO A 94 -3.57 -25.22 -4.62
CA PRO A 94 -2.29 -24.96 -3.94
C PRO A 94 -1.31 -26.14 -3.93
N ALA A 95 -1.78 -27.36 -4.21
CA ALA A 95 -0.94 -28.56 -4.25
C ALA A 95 -0.33 -28.84 -5.63
N LYS A 96 -0.65 -28.06 -6.67
CA LYS A 96 -0.19 -28.24 -8.05
C LYS A 96 0.58 -27.03 -8.55
#